data_AF-A0A3D1VT42-F1
#
_entry.id   AF-A0A3D1VT42-F1
#
_cell.length_a   1.000
_cell.length_b   1.000
_cell.length_c   1.000
_cell.angle_alpha   90.00
_cell.angle_beta   90.00
_cell.angle_gamma   90.00
#
_symmetry.space_group_name_H-M   'P 1'
#
loop_
_entity.id
_entity.type
_entity.pdbx_description
1 polymer ?
#
loop_
_entity_poly.entity_id
_entity_poly.type
_entity_poly.pdbx_seq_one_letter_code
_entity_poly.pdbx_strand_id
1 'polypeptide(L)'
;MAQSKLKKQGLGGDIPATQEKGRLEKRQLVTPADPAVTPRTKICTKCAKTFRVDPGKKFYLCSDCYRRTFLHKKASSSFDTRILTSIICSTCGTREYLPFVPNQHEKTFCRSCYAEQRLAPSLVTPPAKE
;
A
#
# COMPACT_ATOMS: atom_id res chain seq x y z
N MET A 1 -0.06 47.29 42.75
CA MET A 1 -0.63 47.78 41.47
C MET A 1 0.46 48.53 40.71
N ALA A 2 0.54 48.29 39.40
CA ALA A 2 1.24 49.08 38.37
C ALA A 2 2.62 48.62 37.81
N GLN A 3 2.48 47.75 36.79
CA GLN A 3 3.02 47.83 35.43
C GLN A 3 4.51 47.51 35.12
N SER A 4 4.64 46.32 34.54
CA SER A 4 5.66 45.76 33.66
C SER A 4 6.13 46.73 32.56
N LYS A 5 7.46 46.88 32.42
CA LYS A 5 8.09 47.53 31.26
C LYS A 5 8.84 46.48 30.44
N LEU A 6 8.20 46.04 29.36
CA LEU A 6 8.72 45.09 28.38
C LEU A 6 9.86 45.74 27.59
N LYS A 7 11.10 45.34 27.83
CA LYS A 7 12.27 45.79 27.06
C LYS A 7 12.53 44.80 25.92
N LYS A 8 12.08 45.14 24.71
CA LYS A 8 12.48 44.47 23.46
C LYS A 8 14.00 44.62 23.31
N GLN A 9 14.73 43.52 23.42
CA GLN A 9 16.14 43.45 23.07
C GLN A 9 16.22 42.88 21.66
N GLY A 10 16.49 43.75 20.69
CA GLY A 10 16.81 43.34 19.33
C GLY A 10 18.17 42.66 19.33
N LEU A 11 18.22 41.42 18.85
CA LEU A 11 19.47 40.73 18.51
C LEU A 11 19.95 41.26 17.16
N GLY A 12 20.53 42.46 17.18
CA GLY A 12 21.36 42.96 16.09
C GLY A 12 22.81 42.55 16.40
N GLY A 13 23.23 41.40 15.89
CA GLY A 13 24.63 41.00 15.95
C GLY A 13 25.41 41.72 14.86
N ASP A 14 26.36 42.56 15.26
CA ASP A 14 27.33 43.18 14.35
C ASP A 14 28.17 42.10 13.66
N ILE A 15 28.09 42.04 12.33
CA ILE A 15 28.94 41.18 11.50
C ILE A 15 30.26 41.93 11.28
N PRO A 16 31.41 41.41 11.74
CA PRO A 16 32.70 42.04 11.44
C PRO A 16 33.00 41.88 9.95
N ALA A 17 33.03 43.01 9.24
CA ALA A 17 33.43 43.11 7.84
C ALA A 17 34.97 43.06 7.72
N THR A 18 35.55 41.88 7.93
CA THR A 18 36.93 41.59 7.50
C THR A 18 36.84 40.84 6.17
N GLN A 19 37.01 41.56 5.06
CA GLN A 19 37.15 40.98 3.73
C GLN A 19 38.52 40.29 3.61
N GLU A 20 38.67 39.11 4.18
CA GLU A 20 39.69 38.18 3.70
C GLU A 20 39.24 37.66 2.34
N LYS A 21 40.04 37.96 1.31
CA LYS A 21 39.81 37.49 -0.06
C LYS A 21 39.93 35.95 -0.06
N GLY A 22 38.81 35.26 0.16
CA GLY A 22 38.74 33.81 0.19
C GLY A 22 39.27 33.21 -1.10
N ARG A 23 40.40 32.50 -1.03
CA ARG A 23 40.93 31.71 -2.13
C ARG A 23 39.98 30.53 -2.36
N LEU A 24 39.25 30.55 -3.47
CA LEU A 24 38.38 29.46 -3.88
C LEU A 24 39.24 28.23 -4.19
N GLU A 25 39.29 27.28 -3.26
CA GLU A 25 39.84 25.97 -3.55
C GLU A 25 38.83 25.14 -4.36
N LYS A 26 39.32 24.47 -5.40
CA LYS A 26 38.48 23.60 -6.21
C LYS A 26 38.05 22.42 -5.34
N ARG A 27 36.74 22.31 -5.08
CA ARG A 27 36.16 21.18 -4.36
C ARG A 27 36.68 19.89 -4.97
N GLN A 28 37.40 19.10 -4.17
CA GLN A 28 37.91 17.80 -4.59
C GLN A 28 36.72 16.96 -5.07
N LEU A 29 36.84 16.38 -6.27
CA LEU A 29 35.81 15.47 -6.76
C LEU A 29 35.71 14.31 -5.77
N VAL A 30 34.55 14.19 -5.12
CA VAL A 30 34.19 12.98 -4.40
C VAL A 30 34.07 11.90 -5.46
N THR A 31 35.05 11.00 -5.52
CA THR A 31 34.92 9.76 -6.28
C THR A 31 33.64 9.09 -5.77
N PRO A 32 32.61 8.90 -6.62
CA PRO A 32 31.41 8.23 -6.17
C PRO A 32 31.86 6.82 -5.77
N ALA A 33 31.77 6.50 -4.49
CA ALA A 33 31.85 5.11 -4.05
C ALA A 33 30.85 4.35 -4.93
N ASP A 34 31.36 3.39 -5.71
CA ASP A 34 30.59 2.72 -6.75
C ASP A 34 29.23 2.35 -6.18
N PRO A 35 28.12 2.81 -6.79
CA PRO A 35 26.80 2.54 -6.25
C PRO A 35 26.60 1.03 -6.10
N ALA A 36 27.29 0.20 -6.88
CA ALA A 36 27.29 -1.25 -6.81
C ALA A 36 27.70 -1.86 -5.46
N VAL A 37 28.45 -1.15 -4.60
CA VAL A 37 29.20 -1.80 -3.51
C VAL A 37 28.57 -1.61 -2.11
N THR A 38 27.66 -0.65 -1.91
CA THR A 38 27.06 -0.44 -0.58
C THR A 38 25.52 -0.46 -0.59
N PRO A 39 24.88 -1.45 0.08
CA PRO A 39 23.44 -1.50 0.19
C PRO A 39 22.93 -0.28 0.96
N ARG A 40 21.97 0.44 0.37
CA ARG A 40 21.39 1.64 1.01
C ARG A 40 20.34 1.22 2.01
N THR A 41 20.50 1.65 3.24
CA THR A 41 19.51 1.46 4.30
C THR A 41 18.34 2.44 4.12
N LYS A 42 17.11 1.93 4.03
CA LYS A 42 15.87 2.72 3.86
C LYS A 42 14.83 2.30 4.90
N ILE A 43 13.86 3.17 5.15
CA ILE A 43 12.75 2.94 6.09
C ILE A 43 11.48 2.70 5.27
N CYS A 44 10.75 1.62 5.58
CA CYS A 44 9.49 1.29 4.91
C CYS A 44 8.38 2.26 5.33
N THR A 45 7.65 2.82 4.38
CA THR A 45 6.58 3.79 4.67
C THR A 45 5.35 3.18 5.37
N LYS A 46 5.12 1.85 5.24
CA LYS A 46 3.96 1.18 5.86
C LYS A 46 4.20 0.67 7.27
N CYS A 47 5.36 0.09 7.54
CA CYS A 47 5.65 -0.58 8.81
C CYS A 47 6.80 0.06 9.59
N ALA A 48 7.37 1.15 9.08
CA ALA A 48 8.52 1.87 9.65
C ALA A 48 9.78 1.00 9.88
N LYS A 49 9.81 -0.24 9.38
CA LYS A 49 10.97 -1.11 9.50
C LYS A 49 12.07 -0.65 8.56
N THR A 50 13.28 -0.68 9.07
CA THR A 50 14.50 -0.42 8.32
C THR A 50 14.88 -1.66 7.48
N PHE A 51 15.20 -1.47 6.21
CA PHE A 51 15.56 -2.55 5.30
C PHE A 51 16.66 -2.11 4.31
N ARG A 52 17.39 -3.09 3.77
CA ARG A 52 18.45 -2.87 2.79
C ARG A 52 17.88 -2.92 1.37
N VAL A 53 18.30 -1.99 0.53
CA VAL A 53 17.88 -1.90 -0.88
C VAL A 53 19.10 -2.04 -1.78
N ASP A 54 18.98 -2.92 -2.78
CA ASP A 54 19.98 -3.06 -3.83
C ASP A 54 20.20 -1.72 -4.54
N PRO A 55 21.46 -1.39 -4.85
CA PRO A 55 21.75 -0.17 -5.57
C PRO A 55 21.09 -0.15 -6.94
N GLY A 56 20.56 1.02 -7.30
CA GLY A 56 19.79 1.22 -8.54
C GLY A 56 18.28 0.98 -8.40
N LYS A 57 17.81 0.27 -7.38
CA LYS A 57 16.37 0.11 -7.13
C LYS A 57 15.87 1.14 -6.11
N LYS A 58 14.76 1.83 -6.41
CA LYS A 58 14.12 2.80 -5.51
C LYS A 58 12.89 2.18 -4.85
N PHE A 59 13.09 1.27 -3.89
CA PHE A 59 11.96 0.72 -3.13
C PHE A 59 11.60 1.63 -1.95
N TYR A 60 10.32 1.99 -1.84
CA TYR A 60 9.75 2.71 -0.70
C TYR A 60 9.09 1.77 0.33
N LEU A 61 8.95 0.48 -0.01
CA LEU A 61 8.37 -0.57 0.83
C LEU A 61 9.37 -1.70 1.04
N CYS A 62 9.33 -2.32 2.23
CA CYS A 62 10.03 -3.58 2.46
C CYS A 62 9.40 -4.72 1.63
N SER A 63 10.14 -5.84 1.49
CA SER A 63 9.70 -7.02 0.74
C SER A 63 8.33 -7.54 1.18
N ASP A 64 8.03 -7.55 2.47
CA ASP A 64 6.73 -8.01 3.01
C ASP A 64 5.58 -7.06 2.64
N CYS A 65 5.78 -5.76 2.85
CA CYS A 65 4.77 -4.76 2.50
C CYS A 65 4.57 -4.67 0.98
N TYR A 66 5.64 -4.85 0.20
CA TYR A 66 5.57 -4.97 -1.26
C TYR A 66 4.76 -6.20 -1.67
N ARG A 67 5.08 -7.38 -1.14
CA ARG A 67 4.31 -8.61 -1.42
C ARG A 67 2.83 -8.43 -1.07
N ARG A 68 2.50 -7.92 0.13
CA ARG A 68 1.11 -7.71 0.53
C ARG A 68 0.37 -6.71 -0.38
N THR A 69 1.00 -5.62 -0.79
CA THR A 69 0.33 -4.62 -1.64
C THR A 69 0.09 -5.09 -3.07
N PHE A 70 1.01 -5.86 -3.65
CA PHE A 70 0.92 -6.27 -5.05
C PHE A 70 0.33 -7.68 -5.25
N LEU A 71 0.30 -8.55 -4.23
CA LEU A 71 -0.33 -9.88 -4.33
C LEU A 71 -1.86 -9.81 -4.41
N HIS A 72 -2.50 -8.84 -3.74
CA HIS A 72 -3.97 -8.68 -3.84
C HIS A 72 -4.43 -8.25 -5.23
N LYS A 73 -3.56 -7.68 -6.07
CA LYS A 73 -3.90 -7.39 -7.47
C LYS A 73 -3.85 -8.63 -8.35
N LYS A 74 -2.99 -9.61 -8.04
CA LYS A 74 -2.75 -10.76 -8.93
C LYS A 74 -3.83 -11.83 -8.86
N ALA A 75 -4.63 -11.88 -7.79
CA ALA A 75 -5.79 -12.78 -7.69
C ALA A 75 -7.09 -12.20 -8.27
N SER A 76 -7.15 -10.89 -8.53
CA SER A 76 -8.34 -10.21 -9.04
C SER A 76 -8.28 -9.88 -10.53
N SER A 77 -7.10 -9.90 -11.16
CA SER A 77 -6.95 -9.41 -12.54
C SER A 77 -7.30 -10.43 -13.63
N SER A 78 -7.81 -11.61 -13.29
CA SER A 78 -8.39 -12.54 -14.29
C SER A 78 -9.89 -12.33 -14.52
N PHE A 79 -10.51 -11.33 -13.90
CA PHE A 79 -11.92 -10.94 -14.13
C PHE A 79 -12.06 -9.49 -14.66
N ASP A 80 -11.05 -8.95 -15.35
CA ASP A 80 -11.09 -7.55 -15.83
C ASP A 80 -11.92 -7.37 -17.12
N THR A 81 -12.37 -8.45 -17.76
CA THR A 81 -13.59 -8.38 -18.58
C THR A 81 -14.77 -8.31 -17.62
N ARG A 82 -15.32 -7.10 -17.42
CA ARG A 82 -16.51 -6.82 -16.59
C ARG A 82 -17.78 -7.47 -17.17
N ILE A 83 -17.82 -8.80 -17.18
CA ILE A 83 -18.98 -9.56 -17.62
C ILE A 83 -19.91 -9.66 -16.40
N LEU A 84 -20.97 -8.86 -16.41
CA LEU A 84 -22.07 -8.97 -15.47
C LEU A 84 -23.09 -9.96 -16.05
N THR A 85 -23.12 -11.17 -15.51
CA THR A 85 -24.08 -12.19 -15.93
C THR A 85 -25.33 -12.07 -15.08
N SER A 86 -26.49 -11.86 -15.71
CA SER A 86 -27.78 -11.92 -15.02
C SER A 86 -28.15 -13.37 -14.74
N ILE A 87 -28.46 -13.68 -13.49
CA ILE A 87 -28.94 -15.00 -13.06
C ILE A 87 -30.30 -14.87 -12.39
N ILE A 88 -31.02 -15.99 -12.30
CA ILE A 88 -32.21 -16.13 -11.47
C ILE A 88 -31.84 -17.09 -10.34
N CYS A 89 -31.98 -16.65 -9.09
CA CYS A 89 -31.66 -17.49 -7.93
C CYS A 89 -32.60 -18.69 -7.85
N SER A 90 -32.05 -19.89 -7.67
CA SER A 90 -32.84 -21.12 -7.54
C SER A 90 -33.67 -21.20 -6.24
N THR A 91 -33.29 -20.49 -5.19
CA THR A 91 -33.98 -20.51 -3.88
C THR A 91 -35.05 -19.44 -3.76
N CYS A 92 -34.72 -18.20 -4.11
CA CYS A 92 -35.63 -17.05 -3.92
C CYS A 92 -36.25 -16.52 -5.20
N GLY A 93 -35.79 -16.98 -6.39
CA GLY A 93 -36.29 -16.49 -7.68
C GLY A 93 -35.84 -15.08 -8.06
N THR A 94 -35.07 -14.40 -7.21
CA THR A 94 -34.61 -13.03 -7.47
C THR A 94 -33.59 -12.99 -8.61
N ARG A 95 -33.66 -11.94 -9.43
CA ARG A 95 -32.65 -11.63 -10.46
C ARG A 95 -31.46 -10.90 -9.84
N GLU A 96 -30.25 -11.39 -10.07
CA GLU A 96 -29.01 -10.77 -9.59
C GLU A 96 -27.91 -10.79 -10.67
N TYR A 97 -26.95 -9.88 -10.57
CA TYR A 97 -25.79 -9.82 -11.47
C TYR A 97 -24.54 -10.34 -10.78
N LEU A 98 -23.89 -11.34 -11.38
CA LEU A 98 -22.62 -11.91 -10.91
C LEU A 98 -21.44 -11.41 -11.76
N PRO A 99 -20.25 -11.20 -11.15
CA PRO A 99 -19.04 -10.76 -11.87
C PRO A 99 -18.30 -11.92 -12.59
N PHE A 100 -18.95 -13.08 -12.73
CA PHE A 100 -18.43 -14.26 -13.41
C PHE A 100 -19.59 -15.01 -14.07
N VAL A 101 -19.28 -15.88 -15.03
CA VAL A 101 -20.26 -16.77 -15.67
C VAL A 101 -20.29 -18.10 -14.90
N PRO A 102 -21.39 -18.45 -14.20
CA PRO A 102 -21.51 -19.75 -13.55
C PRO A 102 -21.65 -20.88 -14.60
N ASN A 103 -21.06 -22.03 -14.32
CA ASN A 103 -21.14 -23.21 -15.21
C ASN A 103 -22.58 -23.79 -15.31
N GLN A 104 -23.39 -23.62 -14.26
CA GLN A 104 -24.76 -24.14 -14.17
C GLN A 104 -25.72 -23.04 -13.70
N HIS A 105 -26.40 -22.39 -14.64
CA HIS A 105 -27.32 -21.29 -14.36
C HIS A 105 -28.48 -21.72 -13.43
N GLU A 106 -28.97 -22.95 -13.59
CA GLU A 106 -30.14 -23.50 -12.86
C GLU A 106 -29.89 -23.72 -11.35
N LYS A 107 -28.63 -23.94 -10.94
CA LYS A 107 -28.26 -24.18 -9.54
C LYS A 107 -27.56 -22.98 -8.91
N THR A 108 -27.67 -21.81 -9.55
CA THR A 108 -26.98 -20.62 -9.08
C THR A 108 -27.81 -19.94 -7.99
N PHE A 109 -27.15 -19.64 -6.86
CA PHE A 109 -27.75 -18.89 -5.75
C PHE A 109 -27.37 -17.42 -5.84
N CYS A 110 -28.26 -16.54 -5.35
CA CYS A 110 -27.92 -15.16 -5.09
C CYS A 110 -26.90 -15.05 -3.94
N ARG A 111 -26.27 -13.88 -3.80
CA ARG A 111 -25.23 -13.65 -2.78
C ARG A 111 -25.75 -13.86 -1.36
N SER A 112 -27.01 -13.53 -1.09
CA SER A 112 -27.64 -13.73 0.22
C SER A 112 -27.90 -15.21 0.51
N CYS A 113 -28.58 -15.93 -0.39
CA CYS A 113 -28.88 -17.35 -0.19
C CYS A 113 -27.60 -18.20 -0.13
N TYR A 114 -26.57 -17.83 -0.91
CA TYR A 114 -25.27 -18.50 -0.83
C TYR A 114 -24.59 -18.26 0.53
N ALA A 115 -24.69 -17.04 1.09
CA ALA A 115 -24.13 -16.73 2.41
C ALA A 115 -24.84 -17.54 3.51
N GLU A 116 -26.17 -17.64 3.46
CA GLU A 116 -26.96 -18.45 4.39
C GLU A 116 -26.57 -19.93 4.30
N GLN A 117 -26.48 -20.48 3.08
CA GLN A 117 -26.08 -21.88 2.87
C GLN A 117 -24.64 -22.17 3.33
N ARG A 118 -23.72 -21.20 3.19
CA ARG A 118 -22.34 -21.31 3.70
C ARG A 118 -22.20 -21.16 5.21
N LEU A 119 -23.17 -20.53 5.88
CA LEU A 119 -23.21 -20.38 7.33
C LEU A 119 -23.93 -21.55 8.01
N ALA A 120 -24.79 -22.27 7.27
CA ALA A 120 -25.49 -23.47 7.73
C ALA A 120 -24.73 -24.83 7.70
N PRO A 121 -23.47 -25.00 7.24
CA PRO A 121 -22.88 -26.34 7.09
C PRO A 121 -22.53 -27.04 8.40
N SER A 122 -22.90 -26.50 9.57
CA SER A 122 -22.91 -27.27 10.82
C SER A 122 -24.09 -28.23 10.96
N LEU A 123 -25.12 -28.16 10.10
CA LEU A 123 -26.35 -28.98 10.24
C LEU A 123 -26.76 -29.80 9.01
N VAL A 124 -25.99 -29.78 7.91
CA VAL A 124 -26.39 -30.50 6.68
C VAL A 124 -25.70 -31.85 6.59
N THR A 125 -26.38 -32.89 7.08
CA THR A 125 -26.08 -34.28 6.74
C THR A 125 -26.20 -34.44 5.21
N PRO A 126 -25.20 -35.00 4.51
CA PRO A 126 -25.29 -35.19 3.06
C PRO A 126 -26.46 -36.15 2.73
N PRO A 127 -27.20 -35.92 1.63
CA PRO A 127 -28.25 -36.83 1.21
C PRO A 127 -27.63 -38.21 0.89
N ALA A 128 -28.14 -39.24 1.58
CA ALA A 128 -27.85 -40.63 1.26
C ALA A 128 -28.25 -40.87 -0.19
N LYS A 129 -27.28 -41.25 -1.03
CA LYS A 129 -27.55 -41.81 -2.36
C LYS A 129 -28.13 -43.20 -2.16
N GLU A 130 -29.34 -43.44 -2.67
CA GLU A 130 -29.88 -44.78 -2.93
C GLU A 130 -29.08 -45.48 -4.04
#